data_AF-A0A6J4NXJ0-F1
#
_entry.id   AF-A0A6J4NXJ0-F1
#
_cell.length_a   1.000
_cell.length_b   1.000
_cell.length_c   1.000
_cell.angle_alpha   90.00
_cell.angle_beta   90.00
_cell.angle_gamma   90.00
#
_symmetry.space_group_name_H-M   'P 1'
#
loop_
_entity.id
_entity.type
_entity.pdbx_description
1 polymer ?
#
loop_
_entity_poly.entity_id
_entity_poly.type
_entity_poly.pdbx_seq_one_letter_code
_entity_poly.pdbx_strand_id
1 'polypeptide(L)' 'MHHGAAHAPAPLLTVQDGHPHTLAFLAGVRGDRIRCLGVTEFGQSTSLEEAYALHGIDAPAIVDAALGLVGR' A
#
# COMPACT_ATOMS: atom_id res chain seq x y z
N MET A 1 9.87 -6.90 -29.31
CA MET A 1 9.24 -5.57 -29.17
C MET A 1 7.91 -5.75 -28.44
N HIS A 2 7.93 -5.77 -27.10
CA HIS A 2 6.69 -5.80 -26.32
C HIS A 2 5.97 -4.46 -26.53
N HIS A 3 4.76 -4.49 -27.10
CA HIS A 3 3.88 -3.32 -27.13
C HIS A 3 3.59 -2.94 -25.67
N GLY A 4 4.26 -1.92 -25.17
CA GLY A 4 3.93 -1.31 -23.89
C GLY A 4 2.54 -0.73 -24.02
N ALA A 5 1.58 -1.27 -23.27
CA ALA A 5 0.31 -0.58 -23.07
C ALA A 5 0.63 0.84 -22.59
N ALA A 6 -0.01 1.84 -23.18
CA ALA A 6 0.16 3.23 -22.75
C ALA A 6 -0.15 3.29 -21.25
N HIS A 7 0.79 3.80 -20.46
CA HIS A 7 0.64 3.96 -19.01
C HIS A 7 -0.51 4.94 -18.76
N ALA A 8 -1.66 4.42 -18.35
CA ALA A 8 -2.78 5.23 -17.90
C ALA A 8 -2.54 5.62 -16.43
N PRO A 9 -2.61 6.90 -16.07
CA PRO A 9 -2.41 7.34 -14.70
C PRO A 9 -3.48 6.73 -13.80
N ALA A 10 -3.04 6.07 -12.73
CA ALA A 10 -3.89 5.37 -11.79
C ALA A 10 -3.26 5.42 -10.39
N PRO A 11 -4.01 5.82 -9.34
CA PRO A 11 -3.48 5.82 -7.99
C PRO A 11 -3.01 4.43 -7.54
N LEU A 12 -1.96 4.39 -6.73
CA LEU A 12 -1.33 3.17 -6.25
C LEU A 12 -1.53 3.00 -4.76
N LEU A 13 -2.02 1.84 -4.35
CA LEU A 13 -1.97 1.39 -2.95
C LEU A 13 -1.02 0.20 -2.89
N THR A 14 0.07 0.31 -2.14
CA THR A 14 0.98 -0.81 -1.88
C THR A 14 0.73 -1.36 -0.49
N VAL A 15 0.85 -2.68 -0.34
CA VAL A 15 0.72 -3.39 0.94
C VAL A 15 1.88 -4.36 1.03
N GLN A 16 2.64 -4.31 2.12
CA GLN A 16 3.76 -5.23 2.33
C GLN A 16 4.01 -5.50 3.80
N ASP A 17 4.52 -6.70 4.11
CA ASP A 17 4.96 -7.08 5.46
C ASP A 17 6.37 -6.53 5.73
N GLY A 18 6.46 -5.21 5.82
CA GLY A 18 7.69 -4.47 6.06
C GLY A 18 7.47 -2.95 5.98
N HIS A 19 8.53 -2.17 6.19
CA HIS A 19 8.39 -0.72 6.36
C HIS A 19 7.79 -0.01 5.12
N PRO A 20 6.71 0.78 5.22
CA PRO A 20 6.01 1.37 4.07
C PRO A 20 6.90 2.08 3.03
N HIS A 21 7.98 2.70 3.50
CA HIS A 21 8.94 3.41 2.64
C HIS A 21 9.68 2.54 1.62
N THR A 22 9.77 1.22 1.80
CA THR A 22 10.46 0.33 0.84
C THR A 22 9.90 0.46 -0.59
N LEU A 23 8.61 0.76 -0.75
CA LEU A 23 7.95 0.89 -2.06
C LEU A 23 7.58 2.33 -2.42
N ALA A 24 7.90 3.31 -1.59
CA ALA A 24 7.54 4.72 -1.83
C ALA A 24 8.17 5.30 -3.10
N PHE A 25 9.31 4.75 -3.54
CA PHE A 25 9.99 5.15 -4.78
C PHE A 25 9.12 4.99 -6.05
N LEU A 26 8.10 4.12 -6.01
CA LEU A 26 7.21 3.88 -7.15
C LEU A 26 6.43 5.13 -7.58
N ALA A 27 6.16 6.08 -6.66
CA ALA A 27 5.59 7.37 -7.03
C ALA A 27 6.53 8.17 -7.95
N GLY A 28 7.84 8.14 -7.69
CA GLY A 28 8.81 8.82 -8.56
C GLY A 28 8.93 8.17 -9.94
N VAL A 29 8.83 6.84 -10.01
CA VAL A 29 8.91 6.09 -11.28
C VAL A 29 7.65 6.25 -12.12
N ARG A 30 6.46 6.24 -11.50
CA ARG A 30 5.18 6.25 -12.20
C ARG A 30 4.52 7.62 -12.32
N GLY A 31 4.89 8.57 -11.47
CA GLY A 31 4.24 9.90 -11.38
C GLY A 31 2.81 9.87 -10.80
N ASP A 32 2.33 8.71 -10.36
CA ASP A 32 1.00 8.54 -9.80
C ASP A 32 0.95 8.89 -8.30
N ARG A 33 -0.23 9.28 -7.80
CA ARG A 33 -0.49 9.34 -6.37
C ARG A 33 -0.31 7.95 -5.75
N ILE A 34 0.35 7.87 -4.59
CA ILE A 34 0.59 6.62 -3.88
C ILE A 34 0.21 6.71 -2.41
N ARG A 35 -0.28 5.60 -1.85
CA ARG A 35 -0.33 5.34 -0.42
C ARG A 35 0.37 4.01 -0.15
N CYS A 36 1.30 3.98 0.79
CA CYS A 36 2.06 2.78 1.13
C CYS A 36 1.61 2.30 2.52
N LEU A 37 1.12 1.07 2.59
CA LEU A 37 0.78 0.39 3.84
C LEU A 37 1.82 -0.68 4.14
N GLY A 38 2.12 -0.86 5.43
CA GLY A 38 3.11 -1.80 5.88
C GLY A 38 3.41 -1.64 7.36
N VAL A 39 4.39 -2.40 7.82
CA VAL A 39 4.71 -2.57 9.23
C VAL A 39 5.60 -1.44 9.72
N THR A 40 5.22 -0.76 10.79
CA THR A 40 6.00 0.35 11.38
C THR A 40 6.75 -0.05 12.65
N GLU A 41 6.28 -1.10 13.33
CA GLU A 41 6.73 -1.48 14.66
C GLU A 41 6.75 -3.02 14.76
N PHE A 42 7.65 -3.58 15.58
CA PHE A 42 7.82 -5.02 15.72
C PHE A 42 7.79 -5.44 17.19
N GLY A 43 7.61 -6.74 17.44
CA GLY A 43 7.79 -7.34 18.78
C GLY A 43 6.51 -7.57 19.59
N GLN A 44 5.34 -7.45 18.98
CA GLN A 44 4.07 -7.75 19.64
C GLN A 44 3.74 -9.24 19.54
N SER A 45 3.29 -9.84 20.65
CA SER A 45 2.75 -11.20 20.67
C SER A 45 1.26 -11.16 20.37
N THR A 46 0.90 -11.39 19.11
CA THR A 46 -0.48 -11.26 18.60
C THR A 46 -0.82 -12.43 17.68
N SER A 47 -2.10 -12.65 17.41
CA SER A 47 -2.52 -13.44 16.26
C SER A 47 -2.16 -12.72 14.96
N LEU A 48 -2.20 -13.44 13.83
CA LEU A 48 -1.89 -12.85 12.53
C LEU A 48 -2.91 -11.76 12.16
N GLU A 49 -4.19 -12.01 12.45
CA GLU A 49 -5.28 -11.07 12.19
C GLU A 49 -5.11 -9.78 13.01
N GLU A 50 -4.76 -9.91 14.28
CA GLU A 50 -4.48 -8.77 15.15
C GLU A 50 -3.22 -8.01 14.70
N ALA A 51 -2.18 -8.70 14.25
CA ALA A 51 -0.98 -8.07 13.71
C ALA A 51 -1.31 -7.23 12.45
N TYR A 52 -2.14 -7.75 11.56
CA TYR A 52 -2.56 -7.03 10.37
C TYR A 52 -3.43 -5.82 10.71
N ALA A 53 -4.36 -5.95 11.65
CA ALA A 53 -5.17 -4.83 12.12
C ALA A 53 -4.30 -3.77 12.81
N LEU A 54 -3.33 -4.18 13.64
CA LEU A 54 -2.38 -3.29 14.33
C LEU A 54 -1.58 -2.44 13.33
N HIS A 55 -1.13 -3.05 12.23
CA HIS A 55 -0.35 -2.36 11.19
C HIS A 55 -1.22 -1.71 10.10
N GLY A 56 -2.56 -1.78 10.21
CA GLY A 56 -3.47 -1.22 9.21
C GLY A 56 -3.31 -1.84 7.82
N ILE A 57 -2.92 -3.13 7.76
CA ILE A 57 -2.81 -3.93 6.55
C ILE A 57 -3.87 -5.04 6.50
N ASP A 58 -4.87 -4.98 7.37
CA ASP A 58 -6.06 -5.82 7.28
C ASP A 58 -6.99 -5.34 6.16
N ALA A 59 -7.93 -6.20 5.76
CA ALA A 59 -8.81 -5.91 4.64
C ALA A 59 -9.64 -4.61 4.82
N PRO A 60 -10.22 -4.33 6.00
CA PRO A 60 -10.92 -3.05 6.24
C PRO A 60 -10.01 -1.82 6.03
N ALA A 61 -8.80 -1.81 6.59
CA ALA A 61 -7.90 -0.67 6.43
C ALA A 61 -7.42 -0.50 4.98
N ILE A 62 -7.18 -1.60 4.25
CA ILE A 62 -6.83 -1.56 2.83
C ILE A 62 -7.96 -0.93 2.01
N VAL A 63 -9.21 -1.32 2.26
CA VAL A 63 -10.39 -0.78 1.55
C VAL A 63 -10.55 0.70 1.85
N ASP A 64 -10.49 1.11 3.12
CA ASP A 64 -10.57 2.53 3.52
C ASP A 64 -9.44 3.35 2.87
N ALA A 65 -8.22 2.81 2.87
CA ALA A 65 -7.09 3.45 2.25
C ALA A 65 -7.25 3.61 0.73
N ALA A 66 -7.81 2.61 0.06
CA ALA A 66 -8.09 2.66 -1.37
C ALA A 66 -9.18 3.69 -1.69
N LEU A 67 -10.29 3.71 -0.93
CA LEU A 67 -11.39 4.66 -1.10
C LEU A 67 -10.92 6.10 -0.90
N GLY A 68 -10.21 6.38 0.19
CA GLY A 68 -9.61 7.69 0.44
C GLY A 68 -8.63 8.11 -0.66
N LEU A 69 -7.87 7.17 -1.22
CA LEU A 69 -6.95 7.46 -2.32
C LEU A 69 -7.69 7.83 -3.62
N VAL A 70 -8.83 7.21 -3.92
CA VAL A 70 -9.66 7.54 -5.09
C VAL A 70 -10.68 8.67 -4.84
N GLY A 71 -10.74 9.20 -3.62
CA GLY A 71 -11.64 10.30 -3.25
C GLY A 71 -13.10 9.87 -3.11
N ARG A 72 -13.34 8.63 -2.66
CA ARG A 72 -14.65 8.07 -2.33
C ARG A 72 -14.78 7.89 -0.83
#